data_AF-A0A9E2Y1F3-F1
#
_entry.id   AF-A0A9E2Y1F3-F1
#
_cell.length_a   1.000
_cell.length_b   1.000
_cell.length_c   1.000
_cell.angle_alpha   90.00
_cell.angle_beta   90.00
_cell.angle_gamma   90.00
#
_symmetry.space_group_name_H-M   'P 1'
#
loop_
_entity.id
_entity.type
_entity.pdbx_description
1 polymer ?
#
loop_
_entity_poly.entity_id
_entity_poly.type
_entity_poly.pdbx_seq_one_letter_code
_entity_poly.pdbx_strand_id
1 'polypeptide(L)'
;GLDEAAVAKWYNHWIAAGFQAIEPLLAQDARTGTFCHGDSPGLADVALVPQVVNAERYQLDLRPYPTLTRIYENCMKLGPFIAAHPNKQPDYEP
;
A
#
# COMPACT_ATOMS: atom_id res chain seq x y z
N GLY A 1 -23.01 14.87 -5.46
CA GLY A 1 -21.74 14.19 -5.81
C GLY A 1 -22.06 12.84 -6.42
N LEU A 2 -21.04 12.11 -6.90
CA LEU A 2 -21.17 10.69 -7.26
C LEU A 2 -21.54 9.86 -6.02
N ASP A 3 -22.15 8.69 -6.21
CA ASP A 3 -22.38 7.74 -5.11
C ASP A 3 -21.08 7.04 -4.67
N GLU A 4 -21.11 6.44 -3.48
CA GLU A 4 -19.95 5.79 -2.87
C GLU A 4 -19.39 4.64 -3.73
N ALA A 5 -20.27 3.92 -4.43
CA ALA A 5 -19.88 2.80 -5.29
C ALA A 5 -19.11 3.29 -6.52
N ALA A 6 -19.52 4.39 -7.13
CA ALA A 6 -18.84 5.02 -8.24
C ALA A 6 -17.47 5.56 -7.82
N VAL A 7 -17.37 6.17 -6.63
CA VAL A 7 -16.10 6.64 -6.05
C VAL A 7 -15.16 5.46 -5.79
N ALA A 8 -15.64 4.40 -5.14
CA ALA A 8 -14.83 3.21 -4.86
C ALA A 8 -14.35 2.53 -6.16
N LYS A 9 -15.21 2.42 -7.17
CA LYS A 9 -14.84 1.88 -8.48
C LYS A 9 -13.73 2.68 -9.15
N TRP A 10 -13.82 4.02 -9.10
CA TRP A 10 -12.79 4.91 -9.63
C TRP A 10 -11.46 4.74 -8.88
N TYR A 11 -11.47 4.75 -7.55
CA TYR A 11 -10.27 4.51 -6.75
C TYR A 11 -9.64 3.15 -7.05
N ASN A 12 -10.44 2.08 -7.01
CA ASN A 12 -9.97 0.72 -7.25
C ASN A 12 -9.34 0.57 -8.63
N HIS A 13 -9.89 1.22 -9.67
CA HIS A 13 -9.29 1.22 -11.00
C HIS A 13 -7.85 1.77 -10.99
N TRP A 14 -7.64 2.94 -10.41
CA TRP A 14 -6.33 3.60 -10.42
C TRP A 14 -5.32 2.96 -9.48
N ILE A 15 -5.77 2.49 -8.32
CA ILE A 15 -4.91 1.73 -7.40
C ILE A 15 -4.47 0.42 -8.07
N ALA A 16 -5.39 -0.33 -8.67
CA ALA A 16 -5.08 -1.57 -9.36
C ALA A 16 -4.12 -1.35 -10.53
N ALA A 17 -4.31 -0.31 -11.34
CA ALA A 17 -3.40 0.02 -12.45
C ALA A 17 -1.96 0.28 -11.95
N GLY A 18 -1.80 1.00 -10.83
CA GLY A 18 -0.50 1.21 -10.21
C GLY A 18 0.12 -0.09 -9.67
N PHE A 19 -0.67 -0.92 -8.99
CA PHE A 19 -0.19 -2.19 -8.44
C PHE A 19 0.18 -3.20 -9.52
N GLN A 20 -0.58 -3.26 -10.62
CA GLN A 20 -0.24 -4.08 -11.79
C GLN A 20 1.11 -3.70 -12.41
N ALA A 21 1.49 -2.43 -12.34
CA ALA A 21 2.79 -1.98 -12.82
C ALA A 21 3.92 -2.27 -11.81
N ILE A 22 3.69 -2.05 -10.51
CA ILE A 22 4.74 -2.11 -9.47
C ILE A 22 5.01 -3.53 -9.00
N GLU A 23 3.98 -4.39 -8.88
CA GLU A 23 4.13 -5.78 -8.43
C GLU A 23 5.21 -6.56 -9.20
N PRO A 24 5.19 -6.61 -10.55
CA PRO A 24 6.23 -7.32 -11.30
C PRO A 24 7.61 -6.66 -11.18
N LEU A 25 7.68 -5.32 -11.04
CA LEU A 25 8.94 -4.62 -10.82
C LEU A 25 9.58 -5.06 -9.51
N LEU A 26 8.81 -5.06 -8.42
CA LEU A 26 9.30 -5.52 -7.12
C LEU A 26 9.63 -7.02 -7.13
N ALA A 27 8.82 -7.85 -7.78
CA ALA A 27 9.01 -9.29 -7.82
C ALA A 27 10.28 -9.71 -8.61
N GLN A 28 10.70 -8.90 -9.60
CA GLN A 28 11.81 -9.24 -10.50
C GLN A 28 13.10 -8.47 -10.20
N ASP A 29 13.04 -7.36 -9.45
CA ASP A 29 14.22 -6.59 -9.11
C ASP A 29 15.05 -7.30 -8.02
N ALA A 30 16.30 -7.63 -8.33
CA ALA A 30 17.24 -8.27 -7.41
C ALA A 30 17.56 -7.41 -6.17
N ARG A 31 17.25 -6.11 -6.21
CA ARG A 31 17.40 -5.19 -5.08
C ARG A 31 16.23 -5.26 -4.11
N THR A 32 15.09 -5.83 -4.49
CA THR A 32 13.96 -5.99 -3.58
C THR A 32 14.33 -7.01 -2.50
N GLY A 33 14.20 -6.63 -1.23
CA GLY A 33 14.55 -7.46 -0.09
C GLY A 33 13.38 -7.61 0.86
N THR A 34 13.66 -7.45 2.16
CA THR A 34 12.61 -7.34 3.19
C THR A 34 11.63 -6.19 2.88
N PHE A 35 12.15 -5.10 2.32
CA PHE A 35 11.42 -3.89 1.91
C PHE A 35 11.48 -3.70 0.37
N CYS A 36 10.91 -2.60 -0.14
CA CYS A 36 10.96 -2.27 -1.57
C CYS A 36 12.39 -2.28 -2.13
N HIS A 37 13.39 -1.86 -1.34
CA HIS A 37 14.80 -1.90 -1.70
C HIS A 37 15.65 -2.32 -0.50
N GLY A 38 16.21 -3.52 -0.56
CA GLY A 38 17.07 -4.10 0.47
C GLY A 38 16.33 -4.43 1.76
N ASP A 39 17.08 -4.40 2.87
CA ASP A 39 16.62 -4.86 4.19
C ASP A 39 16.42 -3.72 5.20
N SER A 40 16.33 -2.47 4.71
CA SER A 40 15.96 -1.32 5.53
C SER A 40 14.88 -0.51 4.81
N PRO A 41 13.88 0.03 5.54
CA PRO A 41 12.81 0.82 4.92
C PRO A 41 13.38 2.09 4.29
N GLY A 42 12.86 2.45 3.12
CA GLY A 42 13.25 3.64 2.38
C GLY A 42 12.07 4.42 1.84
N LEU A 43 12.34 5.38 0.95
CA LEU A 43 11.33 6.27 0.37
C LEU A 43 10.23 5.51 -0.39
N ALA A 44 10.59 4.43 -1.08
CA ALA A 44 9.62 3.60 -1.80
C ALA A 44 8.59 2.98 -0.84
N ASP A 45 9.00 2.54 0.35
CA ASP A 45 8.11 1.98 1.36
C ASP A 45 7.20 3.05 1.97
N VAL A 46 7.74 4.26 2.20
CA VAL A 46 6.96 5.42 2.65
C VAL A 46 5.86 5.79 1.66
N ALA A 47 6.10 5.64 0.36
CA ALA A 47 5.08 5.85 -0.66
C ALA A 47 4.13 4.66 -0.81
N LEU A 48 4.63 3.44 -0.66
CA LEU A 48 3.85 2.21 -0.86
C LEU A 48 2.79 2.01 0.24
N VAL A 49 3.18 2.14 1.51
CA VAL A 49 2.30 1.88 2.66
C VAL A 49 0.97 2.64 2.59
N PRO A 50 0.92 3.98 2.42
CA PRO A 50 -0.35 4.69 2.32
C PRO A 50 -1.18 4.27 1.09
N GLN A 51 -0.54 3.83 0.00
CA GLN A 51 -1.24 3.33 -1.17
C GLN A 51 -1.96 2.00 -0.89
N VAL A 52 -1.36 1.12 -0.07
CA VAL A 52 -1.99 -0.13 0.38
C VAL A 52 -3.14 0.14 1.35
N VAL A 53 -2.96 1.08 2.29
CA VAL A 53 -4.03 1.50 3.21
C VAL A 53 -5.24 2.04 2.44
N ASN A 54 -5.02 2.79 1.36
CA ASN A 54 -6.11 3.23 0.48
C ASN A 54 -6.79 2.06 -0.24
N ALA A 55 -6.02 1.06 -0.67
CA ALA A 55 -6.55 -0.14 -1.30
C ALA A 55 -7.47 -0.93 -0.33
N GLU A 56 -7.03 -1.08 0.92
CA GLU A 56 -7.84 -1.69 1.99
C GLU A 56 -9.11 -0.88 2.27
N ARG A 57 -9.00 0.45 2.37
CA ARG A 57 -10.14 1.36 2.59
C ARG A 57 -11.23 1.20 1.52
N TYR A 58 -10.84 1.03 0.26
CA TYR A 58 -11.77 0.83 -0.86
C TYR A 58 -12.02 -0.65 -1.21
N GLN A 59 -11.61 -1.56 -0.32
CA GLN A 59 -11.85 -3.00 -0.42
C GLN A 59 -11.33 -3.61 -1.74
N LEU A 60 -10.19 -3.12 -2.24
CA LEU A 60 -9.52 -3.70 -3.39
C LEU A 60 -8.99 -5.09 -3.04
N ASP A 61 -9.18 -6.07 -3.93
CA ASP A 61 -8.57 -7.38 -3.79
C ASP A 61 -7.05 -7.31 -3.99
N LEU A 62 -6.30 -7.62 -2.93
CA LEU A 62 -4.83 -7.60 -2.93
C LEU A 62 -4.18 -8.94 -3.27
N ARG A 63 -4.95 -10.02 -3.41
CA ARG A 63 -4.42 -11.36 -3.75
C ARG A 63 -3.53 -11.37 -5.01
N PRO A 64 -3.78 -10.55 -6.05
CA PRO A 64 -2.90 -10.49 -7.22
C PRO A 64 -1.53 -9.84 -6.97
N TYR A 65 -1.30 -9.21 -5.81
CA TYR A 65 -0.10 -8.41 -5.51
C TYR A 65 0.66 -8.93 -4.26
N PRO A 66 1.15 -10.18 -4.28
CA PRO A 66 1.74 -10.83 -3.11
C PRO A 66 3.05 -10.19 -2.63
N THR A 67 3.89 -9.67 -3.53
CA THR A 67 5.18 -9.05 -3.17
C THR A 67 4.95 -7.75 -2.44
N LEU A 68 4.05 -6.92 -2.98
CA LEU A 68 3.62 -5.66 -2.41
C LEU A 68 2.97 -5.86 -1.04
N THR A 69 2.08 -6.85 -0.92
CA THR A 69 1.44 -7.21 0.35
C THR A 69 2.48 -7.63 1.41
N ARG A 70 3.44 -8.50 1.05
CA ARG A 70 4.53 -8.91 1.94
C ARG A 70 5.37 -7.71 2.44
N ILE A 71 5.70 -6.77 1.55
CA ILE A 71 6.49 -5.59 1.91
C ILE A 71 5.68 -4.68 2.85
N TYR A 72 4.40 -4.46 2.55
CA TYR A 72 3.49 -3.72 3.42
C TYR A 72 3.42 -4.34 4.82
N GLU A 73 3.20 -5.65 4.93
CA GLU A 73 3.17 -6.36 6.20
C GLU A 73 4.49 -6.22 6.98
N ASN A 74 5.64 -6.20 6.29
CA ASN A 74 6.92 -5.94 6.93
C ASN A 74 7.05 -4.51 7.46
N CYS A 75 6.58 -3.52 6.70
CA CYS A 75 6.54 -2.12 7.16
C CYS A 75 5.64 -1.96 8.39
N MET A 76 4.48 -2.62 8.40
CA MET A 76 3.50 -2.53 9.48
C MET A 76 3.94 -3.25 10.78
N LYS A 77 5.11 -3.90 10.81
CA LYS A 77 5.75 -4.39 12.04
C LYS A 77 6.60 -3.32 12.73
N LEU A 78 6.90 -2.20 12.05
CA LEU A 78 7.77 -1.16 12.57
C LEU A 78 6.95 -0.07 13.27
N GLY A 79 7.40 0.33 14.46
CA GLY A 79 6.76 1.38 15.26
C GLY A 79 6.45 2.68 14.49
N PRO A 80 7.38 3.23 13.67
CA PRO A 80 7.11 4.45 12.91
C PRO A 80 5.94 4.35 11.93
N PHE A 81 5.80 3.24 11.19
CA PHE A 81 4.69 3.06 10.25
C PHE A 81 3.36 2.86 10.96
N ILE A 82 3.35 2.12 12.08
CA ILE A 82 2.14 1.95 12.91
C ILE A 82 1.67 3.31 13.45
N ALA A 83 2.60 4.11 13.99
CA ALA A 83 2.28 5.44 14.53
C ALA A 83 1.81 6.44 13.46
N ALA A 84 2.27 6.28 12.22
CA ALA A 84 1.89 7.12 11.08
C ALA A 84 0.57 6.72 10.42
N HIS A 85 -0.06 5.61 10.82
CA HIS A 85 -1.31 5.17 10.24
C HIS A 85 -2.43 6.23 10.42
N PRO A 86 -3.31 6.48 9.42
CA PRO A 86 -4.33 7.53 9.50
C PRO A 86 -5.19 7.49 10.77
N ASN A 87 -5.58 6.29 11.23
CA ASN A 87 -6.38 6.13 12.45
C ASN A 87 -5.65 6.41 13.78
N LYS A 88 -4.35 6.73 13.74
CA LYS A 88 -3.55 7.11 14.90
C LYS A 88 -3.30 8.62 14.99
N GLN A 89 -3.80 9.39 14.03
CA GLN A 89 -3.58 10.83 14.00
C GLN A 89 -4.60 11.57 14.88
N PRO A 90 -4.22 12.70 15.52
CA PRO A 90 -5.10 13.43 16.44
C PRO A 90 -6.40 13.94 15.82
N ASP A 91 -6.40 14.15 14.51
CA ASP A 91 -7.49 14.66 13.68
C ASP A 91 -8.28 13.56 12.96
N TYR A 92 -8.05 12.29 13.29
CA TYR A 92 -8.78 11.18 12.70
C TYR A 92 -10.26 11.19 13.09
N GLU A 93 -11.13 11.15 12.08
CA GLU A 93 -12.57 10.95 12.22
C GLU A 93 -12.95 9.54 11.72
N PRO A 94 -13.71 8.73 12.51
CA PRO A 94 -14.10 7.36 12.15
C PRO A 94 -14.99 7.22 10.93
#